data_AF-A0A1F3PWF7-F1
#
_entry.id   AF-A0A1F3PWF7-F1
#
_cell.length_a   1.000
_cell.length_b   1.000
_cell.length_c   1.000
_cell.angle_alpha   90.00
_cell.angle_beta   90.00
_cell.angle_gamma   90.00
#
_symmetry.space_group_name_H-M   'P 1'
#
loop_
_entity.id
_entity.type
_entity.pdbx_description
1 polymer ?
#
loop_
_entity_poly.entity_id
_entity_poly.type
_entity_poly.pdbx_seq_one_letter_code
_entity_poly.pdbx_strand_id
1 'polypeptide(L)'
;MAVVMYCLSALQYFEDKDLSEIQKVGFEIGLLGRQGIDPSNNEKKYHLNSIPGKEFTGLQLLAYMYAAFQVIDPFLDTGMNFKKEYETAKEMKKGKE
;
A
#
# COMPACT_ATOMS: atom_id res chain seq x y z
N MET A 1 -12.49 4.58 -5.97
CA MET A 1 -12.84 4.45 -4.54
C MET A 1 -12.12 3.31 -3.84
N ALA A 2 -11.91 2.15 -4.47
CA ALA A 2 -11.20 1.02 -3.83
C ALA A 2 -9.77 1.36 -3.36
N VAL A 3 -8.99 2.09 -4.19
CA VAL A 3 -7.62 2.51 -3.85
C VAL A 3 -7.56 3.34 -2.56
N VAL A 4 -8.50 4.27 -2.34
CA VAL A 4 -8.59 5.07 -1.10
C VAL A 4 -8.71 4.16 0.12
N MET A 5 -9.61 3.16 0.08
CA MET A 5 -9.79 2.21 1.18
C MET A 5 -8.56 1.33 1.41
N TYR A 6 -7.86 0.96 0.34
CA TYR A 6 -6.62 0.20 0.44
C TYR A 6 -5.49 1.04 1.05
N CYS A 7 -5.30 2.28 0.60
CA CYS A 7 -4.37 3.23 1.21
C CYS A 7 -4.70 3.47 2.68
N LEU A 8 -5.98 3.64 3.02
CA LEU A 8 -6.41 3.82 4.41
C LEU A 8 -6.06 2.60 5.26
N SER A 9 -6.35 1.40 4.76
CA SER A 9 -6.00 0.15 5.45
C SER A 9 -4.50 -0.01 5.62
N ALA A 10 -3.70 0.39 4.63
CA ALA A 10 -2.24 0.39 4.71
C ALA A 10 -1.75 1.36 5.77
N LEU A 11 -2.22 2.61 5.76
CA LEU A 11 -1.88 3.64 6.73
C LEU A 11 -2.27 3.27 8.17
N GLN A 12 -3.37 2.55 8.36
CA GLN A 12 -3.75 2.00 9.67
C GLN A 12 -2.82 0.86 10.09
N TYR A 13 -2.47 -0.03 9.16
CA TYR A 13 -1.52 -1.11 9.44
C TYR A 13 -0.12 -0.58 9.79
N PHE A 14 0.30 0.51 9.14
CA PHE A 14 1.60 1.15 9.36
C PHE A 14 1.68 1.98 10.65
N GLU A 15 0.56 2.31 11.29
CA GLU A 15 0.56 3.15 12.50
C GLU A 15 1.26 2.50 13.69
N ASP A 16 1.10 1.19 13.83
CA ASP A 16 1.66 0.38 14.91
C ASP A 16 2.94 -0.36 14.46
N LYS A 17 3.55 0.06 13.34
CA LYS A 17 4.71 -0.58 12.73
C LYS A 17 5.89 0.38 12.68
N ASP A 18 7.07 -0.17 12.90
CA ASP A 18 8.31 0.55 12.74
C ASP A 18 8.62 0.83 11.26
N LEU A 19 9.40 1.88 10.98
CA LEU A 19 9.76 2.27 9.61
C LEU A 19 10.41 1.12 8.83
N SER A 20 11.22 0.28 9.50
CA SER A 20 11.84 -0.90 8.88
C SER A 20 10.82 -1.94 8.42
N GLU A 21 9.72 -2.14 9.16
CA GLU A 21 8.67 -3.09 8.80
C GLU A 21 7.84 -2.55 7.62
N ILE A 22 7.54 -1.24 7.63
CA ILE A 22 6.86 -0.55 6.52
C ILE A 22 7.72 -0.64 5.25
N GLN A 23 9.03 -0.45 5.39
CA GLN A 23 9.99 -0.58 4.29
C GLN A 23 10.01 -2.00 3.73
N LYS A 24 10.05 -3.04 4.57
CA LYS A 24 9.97 -4.44 4.11
C LYS A 24 8.72 -4.69 3.27
N VAL A 25 7.55 -4.24 3.74
CA VAL A 25 6.29 -4.36 2.99
C VAL A 25 6.40 -3.67 1.63
N GLY A 26 6.83 -2.40 1.59
CA GLY A 26 6.95 -1.63 0.35
C GLY A 26 7.93 -2.25 -0.65
N PHE A 27 9.09 -2.73 -0.17
CA PHE A 27 10.10 -3.39 -1.00
C PHE A 27 9.63 -4.76 -1.51
N GLU A 28 9.00 -5.56 -0.66
CA GLU A 28 8.47 -6.87 -1.06
C GLU A 28 7.43 -6.72 -2.17
N ILE A 29 6.50 -5.76 -2.02
CA ILE A 29 5.53 -5.46 -3.06
C ILE A 29 6.19 -4.93 -4.33
N GLY A 30 7.20 -4.07 -4.21
CA GLY A 30 7.95 -3.57 -5.36
C GLY A 30 8.66 -4.69 -6.14
N LEU A 31 9.18 -5.69 -5.43
CA LEU A 31 9.78 -6.87 -6.03
C LEU A 31 8.74 -7.73 -6.76
N LEU A 32 7.57 -7.94 -6.15
CA LEU A 32 6.43 -8.61 -6.80
C LEU A 32 5.95 -7.82 -8.04
N GLY A 33 5.95 -6.49 -7.95
CA GLY A 33 5.61 -5.59 -9.05
C GLY A 33 6.51 -5.79 -10.27
N ARG A 34 7.80 -6.03 -10.06
CA ARG A 34 8.75 -6.36 -11.14
C ARG A 34 8.49 -7.71 -11.80
N GLN A 35 7.89 -8.67 -11.09
CA GLN A 35 7.52 -9.97 -11.66
C GLN A 35 6.23 -9.90 -12.49
N GLY A 36 5.43 -8.84 -12.32
CA GLY A 36 4.16 -8.65 -12.99
C GLY A 36 3.00 -8.73 -12.01
N ILE A 37 2.44 -7.57 -11.68
CA ILE A 37 1.18 -7.47 -10.93
C ILE A 37 0.08 -7.10 -11.91
N ASP A 38 -1.05 -7.82 -11.86
CA ASP A 38 -2.27 -7.48 -12.59
C ASP A 38 -3.16 -6.56 -11.73
N PRO A 39 -3.13 -5.22 -11.91
CA PRO A 39 -4.05 -4.32 -11.22
C PRO A 39 -5.50 -4.49 -11.68
N SER A 40 -5.71 -4.99 -12.91
CA SER A 40 -7.05 -5.24 -13.45
C SER A 40 -7.70 -6.50 -12.87
N ASN A 41 -6.92 -7.39 -12.26
CA ASN A 41 -7.47 -8.60 -11.68
C ASN A 41 -7.92 -8.35 -10.23
N ASN A 42 -9.20 -8.62 -9.96
CA ASN A 42 -9.78 -8.49 -8.62
C ASN A 42 -9.59 -9.74 -7.76
N GLU A 43 -8.98 -10.79 -8.30
CA GLU A 43 -8.67 -12.00 -7.53
C GLU A 43 -7.55 -11.73 -6.53
N LYS A 44 -7.76 -12.19 -5.30
CA LYS A 44 -6.77 -12.11 -4.22
C LYS A 44 -5.77 -13.26 -4.34
N LYS A 45 -4.95 -13.23 -5.40
CA LYS A 45 -3.94 -14.25 -5.68
C LYS A 45 -2.57 -13.96 -5.07
N TYR A 46 -2.40 -12.75 -4.51
CA TYR A 46 -1.12 -12.31 -3.99
C TYR A 46 -1.04 -12.44 -2.47
N HIS A 47 0.11 -12.87 -1.98
CA HIS A 47 0.44 -12.99 -0.56
C HIS A 47 1.69 -12.17 -0.27
N LEU A 48 1.79 -11.65 0.96
CA LEU A 48 2.97 -10.96 1.47
C LEU A 48 3.54 -11.74 2.64
N ASN A 49 4.83 -12.01 2.62
CA ASN A 49 5.56 -12.56 3.75
C ASN A 49 5.58 -11.58 4.92
N SER A 50 5.62 -10.28 4.63
CA SER A 50 5.52 -9.23 5.64
C SER A 50 4.13 -9.18 6.32
N ILE A 51 3.08 -9.70 5.66
CA ILE A 51 1.71 -9.75 6.21
C ILE A 51 1.14 -11.17 6.00
N PRO A 52 1.60 -12.16 6.79
CA PRO A 52 1.18 -13.53 6.63
C PRO A 52 -0.31 -13.69 6.96
N GLY A 53 -0.99 -14.59 6.24
CA GLY A 53 -2.40 -14.92 6.47
C GLY A 53 -3.40 -13.93 5.85
N LYS A 54 -2.93 -12.97 5.04
CA LYS A 54 -3.81 -12.07 4.29
C LYS A 54 -3.54 -12.17 2.79
N GLU A 55 -4.62 -12.23 2.03
CA GLU A 55 -4.57 -12.24 0.58
C GLU A 55 -4.87 -10.83 0.04
N PHE A 56 -4.15 -10.45 -1.00
CA PHE A 56 -4.17 -9.12 -1.59
C PHE A 56 -4.49 -9.21 -3.08
N THR A 57 -5.22 -8.22 -3.58
CA THR A 57 -5.39 -8.01 -5.04
C THR A 57 -4.21 -7.21 -5.59
N GLY A 58 -3.99 -7.27 -6.90
CA GLY A 58 -2.89 -6.52 -7.51
C GLY A 58 -3.01 -5.01 -7.28
N LEU A 59 -4.23 -4.46 -7.38
CA LEU A 59 -4.49 -3.06 -7.08
C LEU A 59 -4.24 -2.71 -5.61
N GLN A 60 -4.62 -3.60 -4.69
CA GLN A 60 -4.41 -3.40 -3.26
C GLN A 60 -2.92 -3.42 -2.90
N LEU A 61 -2.13 -4.30 -3.50
CA LEU A 61 -0.68 -4.32 -3.34
C LEU A 61 -0.05 -2.98 -3.74
N LEU A 62 -0.37 -2.50 -4.95
CA LEU A 62 0.20 -1.25 -5.44
C LEU A 62 -0.17 -0.06 -4.53
N ALA A 63 -1.40 -0.03 -4.00
CA ALA A 63 -1.81 0.97 -3.02
C ALA A 63 -1.01 0.89 -1.69
N TYR A 64 -0.77 -0.32 -1.18
CA TYR A 64 0.06 -0.54 0.01
C TYR A 64 1.51 -0.11 -0.20
N MET A 65 2.06 -0.45 -1.37
CA MET A 65 3.41 -0.04 -1.78
C MET A 65 3.52 1.48 -1.81
N TYR A 66 2.58 2.14 -2.50
CA TYR A 66 2.53 3.60 -2.59
C TYR A 66 2.48 4.25 -1.20
N ALA A 67 1.58 3.79 -0.34
CA ALA A 67 1.46 4.30 1.02
C ALA A 67 2.74 4.08 1.84
N ALA A 68 3.37 2.91 1.73
CA ALA A 68 4.62 2.61 2.44
C ALA A 68 5.74 3.56 2.01
N PHE A 69 5.94 3.74 0.71
CA PHE A 69 6.93 4.69 0.19
C PHE A 69 6.63 6.12 0.62
N GLN A 70 5.37 6.56 0.59
CA GLN A 70 5.01 7.90 1.04
C GLN A 70 5.23 8.13 2.54
N VAL A 71 5.15 7.07 3.36
CA VAL A 71 5.49 7.14 4.80
C VAL A 71 7.01 7.22 5.01
N ILE A 72 7.78 6.48 4.21
CA ILE A 72 9.25 6.44 4.30
C ILE A 72 9.87 7.72 3.73
N ASP A 73 9.47 8.08 2.52
CA ASP A 73 9.91 9.26 1.78
C ASP A 73 8.73 9.84 0.98
N PRO A 74 8.09 10.90 1.49
CA PRO A 74 6.95 11.53 0.82
C PRO A 74 7.30 12.22 -0.51
N PHE A 75 8.59 12.45 -0.79
CA PHE A 75 9.06 13.04 -2.05
C PHE A 75 9.37 12.00 -3.13
N LEU A 76 9.38 10.71 -2.78
CA LEU A 76 9.63 9.64 -3.72
C LEU A 76 8.49 9.53 -4.75
N ASP A 77 8.83 9.82 -6.00
CA ASP A 77 7.93 9.57 -7.12
C ASP A 77 7.97 8.09 -7.49
N THR A 78 6.85 7.41 -7.25
CA THR A 78 6.68 5.99 -7.59
C THR A 78 6.13 5.79 -9.01
N GLY A 79 5.91 6.88 -9.76
CA GLY A 79 5.23 6.85 -11.06
C GLY A 79 3.75 6.47 -11.00
N MET A 80 3.17 6.25 -9.81
CA MET A 80 1.78 5.87 -9.64
C MET A 80 0.89 7.08 -9.41
N ASN A 81 -0.27 7.12 -10.08
CA ASN A 81 -1.24 8.19 -9.94
C ASN A 81 -2.18 8.03 -8.73
N PHE A 82 -1.68 7.50 -7.60
CA PHE A 82 -2.46 7.27 -6.38
C PHE A 82 -2.38 8.41 -5.37
N LYS A 83 -1.65 9.49 -5.68
CA LYS A 83 -1.45 10.63 -4.79
C LYS A 83 -2.77 11.16 -4.23
N LYS A 84 -3.75 11.38 -5.10
CA LYS A 84 -5.09 11.89 -4.72
C LYS A 84 -5.82 10.94 -3.77
N GLU A 85 -5.79 9.64 -4.07
CA GLU A 85 -6.43 8.63 -3.22
C GLU A 85 -5.72 8.46 -1.87
N TYR A 86 -4.39 8.54 -1.86
CA TYR A 86 -3.60 8.51 -0.64
C TYR A 86 -3.85 9.73 0.25
N GLU A 87 -3.90 10.93 -0.32
CA GLU A 87 -4.24 12.16 0.41
C GLU A 87 -5.64 12.04 1.03
N THR A 88 -6.62 11.58 0.25
CA THR A 88 -7.98 11.33 0.75
C THR A 88 -7.97 10.33 1.91
N ALA A 89 -7.23 9.23 1.78
CA ALA A 89 -7.11 8.21 2.83
C ALA A 89 -6.45 8.77 4.10
N LYS A 90 -5.43 9.61 3.95
CA LYS A 90 -4.73 10.27 5.06
C LYS A 90 -5.65 11.24 5.80
N GLU A 91 -6.46 12.01 5.08
CA GLU A 91 -7.48 12.88 5.68
C GLU A 91 -8.55 12.07 6.42
N MET A 92 -9.04 10.98 5.82
CA MET A 92 -10.00 10.07 6.47
C MET A 92 -9.45 9.43 7.75
N LYS A 93 -8.14 9.15 7.80
CA LYS A 93 -7.47 8.61 8.98
C LYS A 93 -7.44 9.66 10.10
N LYS A 94 -7.04 10.89 9.79
CA LYS A 94 -6.93 12.01 10.75
C LYS A 94 -8.29 12.46 11.31
N GLY A 95 -9.35 12.37 10.51
CA GLY A 95 -10.71 12.73 10.94
C GLY A 95 -11.41 11.68 11.82
N LYS A 96 -10.74 10.56 12.14
CA LYS A 96 -11.26 9.51 13.03
C LYS A 96 -10.71 9.58 14.47
N GLU A 97 -9.90 10.60 14.79
CA GLU A 97 -9.38 10.90 16.14
C GLU A 97 -10.35 11.76 16.96
#